data_AF-A0A7C6K828-F1
#
_entry.id   AF-A0A7C6K828-F1
#
_cell.length_a   1.000
_cell.length_b   1.000
_cell.length_c   1.000
_cell.angle_alpha   90.00
_cell.angle_beta   90.00
_cell.angle_gamma   90.00
#
_symmetry.space_group_name_H-M   'P 1'
#
loop_
_entity.id
_entity.type
_entity.pdbx_description
1 polymer ?
#
loop_
_entity_poly.entity_id
_entity_poly.type
_entity_poly.pdbx_seq_one_letter_code
_entity_poly.pdbx_strand_id
1 'polypeptide(L)'
;MKIKEIYEIAIRKGIAADPRGKEGVRKELARRKKDYDDLKESEKKDFDQESLRNPYSDTRVLYGDSDLDVQGVLVGIDMEVGEVLLADRLQEKGKRIDLVISHHPVGKALAALHGVMHIQEDELHQLGVPINVAEGLMAGRIAEIERRLMPVNHNRAVDAAALLGIPLMCVHTPADNLVQDFLNRYFDKNEPERVSDIVKLLKDIPEYREAVKRNA
;
A
#
# COMPACT_ATOMS: atom_id res chain seq x y z
N MET A 1 16.94 -12.98 -2.88
CA MET A 1 16.50 -11.84 -2.03
C MET A 1 15.39 -12.39 -1.18
N LYS A 2 15.45 -12.17 0.13
CA LYS A 2 14.45 -12.68 1.06
C LYS A 2 13.17 -11.86 1.00
N ILE A 3 12.04 -12.45 1.39
CA ILE A 3 10.75 -11.72 1.47
C ILE A 3 10.90 -10.45 2.32
N LYS A 4 11.58 -10.54 3.48
CA LYS A 4 11.82 -9.37 4.34
C LYS A 4 12.59 -8.25 3.65
N GLU A 5 13.58 -8.58 2.82
CA GLU A 5 14.38 -7.60 2.10
C GLU A 5 13.55 -6.89 1.02
N ILE A 6 12.68 -7.64 0.31
CA ILE A 6 11.74 -7.07 -0.67
C ILE A 6 10.79 -6.08 0.03
N TYR A 7 10.24 -6.49 1.18
CA TYR A 7 9.32 -5.67 1.96
C TYR A 7 9.98 -4.41 2.53
N GLU A 8 11.20 -4.52 3.07
CA GLU A 8 12.00 -3.38 3.54
C GLU A 8 12.34 -2.41 2.40
N ILE A 9 12.63 -2.91 1.20
CA ILE A 9 12.85 -2.07 0.02
C ILE A 9 11.58 -1.29 -0.32
N ALA A 10 10.41 -1.95 -0.31
CA ALA A 10 9.13 -1.31 -0.58
C ALA A 10 8.85 -0.18 0.41
N ILE A 11 8.95 -0.45 1.71
CA ILE A 11 8.77 0.58 2.76
C ILE A 11 9.76 1.73 2.58
N ARG A 12 11.05 1.43 2.41
CA ARG A 12 12.09 2.46 2.25
C ARG A 12 11.83 3.35 1.04
N LYS A 13 11.39 2.78 -0.09
CA LYS A 13 11.05 3.55 -1.29
C LYS A 13 9.78 4.38 -1.08
N GLY A 14 8.76 3.81 -0.44
CA GLY A 14 7.55 4.53 -0.05
C GLY A 14 7.85 5.74 0.82
N ILE A 15 8.69 5.59 1.84
CA ILE A 15 9.11 6.69 2.75
C ILE A 15 9.90 7.76 1.99
N ALA A 16 10.74 7.35 1.03
CA ALA A 16 11.53 8.29 0.24
C ALA A 16 10.68 9.17 -0.68
N ALA A 17 9.51 8.67 -1.10
CA ALA A 17 8.54 9.36 -1.96
C ALA A 17 7.29 9.83 -1.20
N ASP A 18 7.28 9.73 0.13
CA ASP A 18 6.11 10.06 0.94
C ASP A 18 5.83 11.57 0.87
N PRO A 19 4.57 11.98 0.58
CA PRO A 19 4.23 13.39 0.46
C PRO A 19 4.52 14.16 1.76
N ARG A 20 4.41 13.53 2.93
CA ARG A 20 4.72 14.13 4.24
C ARG A 20 6.21 14.43 4.43
N GLY A 21 7.05 13.91 3.55
CA GLY A 21 8.49 13.93 3.65
C GLY A 21 9.02 13.09 4.83
N LYS A 22 10.36 12.95 4.89
CA LYS A 22 11.03 12.13 5.92
C LYS A 22 10.72 12.60 7.34
N GLU A 23 10.57 13.90 7.56
CA GLU A 23 10.27 14.43 8.89
C GLU A 23 8.84 14.12 9.34
N GLY A 24 7.86 14.25 8.44
CA GLY A 24 6.46 13.90 8.72
C GLY A 24 6.31 12.42 9.06
N VAL A 25 6.91 11.54 8.27
CA VAL A 25 6.95 10.10 8.56
C VAL A 25 7.63 9.81 9.91
N ARG A 26 8.74 10.49 10.23
CA ARG A 26 9.42 10.32 11.52
C ARG A 26 8.54 10.74 12.70
N LYS A 27 7.81 11.85 12.57
CA LYS A 27 6.87 12.33 13.60
C LYS A 27 5.74 11.34 13.80
N GLU A 28 5.20 10.78 12.71
CA GLU A 28 4.15 9.77 12.78
C GLU A 28 4.59 8.51 13.52
N LEU A 29 5.76 7.96 13.16
CA LEU A 29 6.31 6.77 13.82
C LEU A 29 6.63 7.05 15.30
N ALA A 30 7.11 8.25 15.63
CA ALA A 30 7.36 8.65 17.01
C ALA A 30 6.05 8.76 17.83
N ARG A 31 4.97 9.27 17.24
CA ARG A 31 3.64 9.31 17.86
C ARG A 31 3.15 7.90 18.16
N ARG A 32 3.14 7.01 17.17
CA ARG A 32 2.73 5.60 17.36
C ARG A 32 3.56 4.87 18.41
N LYS A 33 4.87 5.14 18.45
CA LYS A 33 5.74 4.58 19.48
C LYS A 33 5.35 5.07 20.88
N LYS A 34 5.08 6.37 21.03
CA LYS A 34 4.59 6.92 22.29
C LYS A 34 3.27 6.27 22.69
N ASP A 35 2.32 6.16 21.76
CA ASP A 35 1.03 5.53 22.02
C ASP A 35 1.21 4.08 22.48
N TYR A 36 2.11 3.32 21.86
CA TYR A 36 2.47 1.97 22.28
C TYR A 36 3.12 1.92 23.67
N ASP A 37 4.06 2.82 23.96
CA ASP A 37 4.76 2.87 25.25
C ASP A 37 3.81 3.21 26.41
N ASP A 38 2.76 4.01 26.14
CA ASP A 38 1.72 4.41 27.09
C ASP A 38 0.64 3.31 27.33
N LEU A 39 0.60 2.26 26.51
CA LEU A 39 -0.34 1.14 26.69
C LEU A 39 0.01 0.27 27.90
N LYS A 40 -1.02 -0.34 28.51
CA LYS A 40 -0.82 -1.39 29.51
C LYS A 40 -0.23 -2.64 28.85
N GLU A 41 0.50 -3.44 29.61
CA GLU A 41 1.08 -4.71 29.12
C GLU A 41 0.04 -5.69 28.56
N SER A 42 -1.21 -5.63 29.04
CA SER A 42 -2.31 -6.41 28.47
C SER A 42 -2.69 -5.96 27.06
N GLU A 43 -2.63 -4.66 26.78
CA GLU A 43 -3.05 -4.03 25.52
C GLU A 43 -1.94 -4.07 24.47
N LYS A 44 -0.67 -4.08 24.90
CA LYS A 44 0.49 -4.21 24.00
C LYS A 44 0.50 -5.50 23.17
N LYS A 45 -0.17 -6.55 23.64
CA LYS A 45 -0.30 -7.83 22.92
C LYS A 45 -1.18 -7.73 21.68
N ASP A 46 -2.17 -6.83 21.71
CA ASP A 46 -3.12 -6.63 20.62
C ASP A 46 -2.68 -5.52 19.65
N PHE A 47 -1.60 -4.80 19.99
CA PHE A 47 -1.06 -3.72 19.19
C PHE A 47 -0.34 -4.24 17.94
N ASP A 48 -0.58 -3.61 16.79
CA ASP A 48 0.15 -3.93 15.55
C ASP A 48 1.60 -3.42 15.63
N GLN A 49 2.51 -4.28 16.10
CA GLN A 49 3.94 -3.95 16.22
C GLN A 49 4.59 -3.55 14.89
N GLU A 50 4.04 -3.99 13.75
CA GLU A 50 4.53 -3.59 12.43
C GLU A 50 4.39 -2.08 12.22
N SER A 51 3.35 -1.46 12.79
CA SER A 51 3.09 -0.03 12.68
C SER A 51 4.15 0.87 13.33
N LEU A 52 5.01 0.30 14.18
CA LEU A 52 6.13 1.00 14.82
C LEU A 52 7.31 1.25 13.87
N ARG A 53 7.39 0.48 12.78
CA ARG A 53 8.46 0.58 11.77
C ARG A 53 7.95 0.82 10.35
N ASN A 54 6.68 0.49 10.08
CA ASN A 54 6.01 0.74 8.82
C ASN A 54 4.90 1.79 9.00
N PRO A 55 5.01 2.98 8.39
CA PRO A 55 3.99 4.01 8.52
C PRO A 55 2.69 3.68 7.75
N TYR A 56 2.71 2.71 6.83
CA TYR A 56 1.60 2.37 5.93
C TYR A 56 0.85 1.14 6.44
N SER A 57 -0.42 1.28 6.87
CA SER A 57 -1.20 0.16 7.41
C SER A 57 -1.67 -0.84 6.34
N ASP A 58 -1.70 -0.41 5.09
CA ASP A 58 -2.21 -1.13 3.92
C ASP A 58 -1.16 -1.99 3.19
N THR A 59 0.06 -2.06 3.74
CA THR A 59 1.21 -2.74 3.13
C THR A 59 1.81 -3.72 4.12
N ARG A 60 1.73 -5.03 3.84
CA ARG A 60 2.10 -6.08 4.80
C ARG A 60 2.63 -7.33 4.10
N VAL A 61 3.57 -8.03 4.74
CA VAL A 61 3.71 -9.47 4.55
C VAL A 61 2.53 -10.14 5.28
N LEU A 62 1.74 -10.92 4.55
CA LEU A 62 0.47 -11.46 5.02
C LEU A 62 0.59 -12.95 5.37
N TYR A 63 1.38 -13.70 4.60
CA TYR A 63 1.68 -15.09 4.86
C TYR A 63 3.04 -15.48 4.26
N GLY A 64 3.72 -16.44 4.90
CA GLY A 64 5.00 -17.00 4.46
C GLY A 64 6.16 -16.69 5.41
N ASP A 65 7.24 -17.46 5.28
CA ASP A 65 8.47 -17.23 6.03
C ASP A 65 9.21 -16.01 5.47
N SER A 66 9.39 -14.99 6.31
CA SER A 66 10.10 -13.76 5.95
C SER A 66 11.55 -13.98 5.50
N ASP A 67 12.15 -15.10 5.90
CA ASP A 67 13.51 -15.50 5.54
C ASP A 67 13.60 -16.35 4.26
N LEU A 68 12.47 -16.70 3.63
CA LEU A 68 12.45 -17.45 2.37
C LEU A 68 13.15 -16.68 1.24
N ASP A 69 14.04 -17.37 0.53
CA ASP A 69 14.68 -16.85 -0.66
C ASP A 69 13.74 -16.84 -1.88
N VAL A 70 13.46 -15.64 -2.38
CA VAL A 70 12.62 -15.40 -3.55
C VAL A 70 13.48 -15.26 -4.81
N GLN A 71 13.14 -16.03 -5.84
CA GLN A 71 13.72 -15.94 -7.19
C GLN A 71 12.64 -15.78 -8.28
N GLY A 72 11.39 -16.16 -8.01
CA GLY A 72 10.23 -15.91 -8.88
C GLY A 72 9.12 -15.21 -8.11
N VAL A 73 8.48 -14.21 -8.73
CA VAL A 73 7.30 -13.52 -8.19
C VAL A 73 6.15 -13.55 -9.18
N LEU A 74 4.94 -13.66 -8.67
CA LEU A 74 3.72 -13.29 -9.40
C LEU A 74 3.17 -12.01 -8.79
N VAL A 75 3.04 -10.96 -9.61
CA VAL A 75 2.58 -9.64 -9.17
C VAL A 75 1.37 -9.22 -9.97
N GLY A 76 0.40 -8.60 -9.30
CA GLY A 76 -0.82 -8.08 -9.93
C GLY A 76 -1.50 -7.03 -9.07
N ILE A 77 -2.54 -6.41 -9.63
CA ILE A 77 -3.31 -5.36 -8.94
C ILE A 77 -4.15 -6.00 -7.84
N ASP A 78 -5.06 -6.88 -8.24
CA ASP A 78 -5.91 -7.69 -7.37
C ASP A 78 -5.39 -9.13 -7.36
N MET A 79 -4.79 -9.55 -6.24
CA MET A 79 -4.39 -10.95 -6.05
C MET A 79 -5.35 -11.63 -5.08
N GLU A 80 -6.50 -12.08 -5.61
CA GLU A 80 -7.53 -12.77 -4.83
C GLU A 80 -7.33 -14.29 -4.89
N VAL A 81 -8.34 -15.06 -4.43
CA VAL A 81 -8.28 -16.53 -4.44
C VAL A 81 -8.04 -17.09 -5.85
N GLY A 82 -8.60 -16.47 -6.88
CA GLY A 82 -8.41 -16.91 -8.27
C GLY A 82 -6.95 -16.81 -8.72
N GLU A 83 -6.28 -15.72 -8.38
CA GLU A 83 -4.88 -15.48 -8.74
C GLU A 83 -3.92 -16.34 -7.92
N VAL A 84 -4.26 -16.64 -6.66
CA VAL A 84 -3.52 -17.62 -5.85
C VAL A 84 -3.62 -19.01 -6.48
N LEU A 85 -4.80 -19.44 -6.92
CA LEU A 85 -4.98 -20.71 -7.65
C LEU A 85 -4.24 -20.71 -9.00
N LEU A 86 -4.19 -19.55 -9.68
CA LEU A 86 -3.40 -19.42 -10.90
C LEU A 86 -1.90 -19.57 -10.61
N ALA A 87 -1.40 -18.99 -9.53
CA ALA A 87 -0.01 -19.15 -9.10
C ALA A 87 0.35 -20.62 -8.88
N ASP A 88 -0.48 -21.34 -8.13
CA ASP A 88 -0.36 -22.78 -7.89
C ASP A 88 -0.33 -23.57 -9.21
N ARG A 89 -1.29 -23.31 -10.11
CA ARG A 89 -1.36 -24.00 -11.41
C ARG A 89 -0.15 -23.70 -12.30
N LEU A 90 0.43 -22.51 -12.20
CA LEU A 90 1.65 -22.16 -12.93
C LEU A 90 2.87 -22.88 -12.33
N GLN A 91 2.95 -23.02 -11.00
CA GLN A 91 3.98 -23.84 -10.35
C GLN A 91 3.92 -25.29 -10.80
N GLU A 92 2.72 -25.90 -10.84
CA GLU A 92 2.54 -27.27 -11.37
C GLU A 92 3.03 -27.41 -12.82
N LYS A 93 2.95 -26.35 -13.62
CA LYS A 93 3.44 -26.29 -15.00
C LYS A 93 4.93 -25.94 -15.11
N GLY A 94 5.65 -25.91 -14.00
CA GLY A 94 7.09 -25.69 -13.94
C GLY A 94 7.51 -24.21 -13.91
N LYS A 95 6.59 -23.27 -13.72
CA LYS A 95 6.95 -21.86 -13.48
C LYS A 95 7.32 -21.67 -12.01
N ARG A 96 8.49 -21.11 -11.75
CA ARG A 96 8.88 -20.77 -10.37
C ARG A 96 8.14 -19.51 -9.92
N ILE A 97 7.38 -19.63 -8.83
CA ILE A 97 6.70 -18.52 -8.14
C ILE A 97 6.93 -18.74 -6.65
N ASP A 98 7.84 -18.01 -6.03
CA ASP A 98 8.15 -18.18 -4.61
C ASP A 98 7.34 -17.19 -3.73
N LEU A 99 6.72 -16.18 -4.35
CA LEU A 99 5.97 -15.13 -3.68
C LEU A 99 4.90 -14.53 -4.60
N VAL A 100 3.71 -14.32 -4.06
CA VAL A 100 2.66 -13.49 -4.67
C VAL A 100 2.69 -12.09 -4.05
N ILE A 101 2.64 -11.07 -4.90
CA ILE A 101 2.60 -9.65 -4.49
C ILE A 101 1.32 -9.01 -5.03
N SER A 102 0.42 -8.62 -4.14
CA SER A 102 -0.76 -7.81 -4.47
C SER A 102 -0.43 -6.32 -4.40
N HIS A 103 -0.96 -5.52 -5.31
CA HIS A 103 -1.01 -4.08 -5.09
C HIS A 103 -2.11 -3.74 -4.09
N HIS A 104 -3.37 -4.10 -4.40
CA HIS A 104 -4.48 -3.85 -3.51
C HIS A 104 -4.33 -4.65 -2.21
N PRO A 105 -4.65 -4.06 -1.05
CA PRO A 105 -4.50 -4.72 0.23
C PRO A 105 -5.45 -5.92 0.35
N VAL A 106 -4.97 -6.98 1.00
CA VAL A 106 -5.78 -8.13 1.43
C VAL A 106 -5.47 -8.48 2.89
N GLY A 107 -6.30 -9.30 3.53
CA GLY A 107 -6.12 -9.70 4.92
C GLY A 107 -6.11 -8.51 5.89
N LYS A 108 -5.22 -8.56 6.88
CA LYS A 108 -5.08 -7.50 7.90
C LYS A 108 -4.75 -6.12 7.33
N ALA A 109 -4.08 -6.06 6.17
CA ALA A 109 -3.77 -4.79 5.52
C ALA A 109 -5.03 -4.12 4.97
N LEU A 110 -5.97 -4.91 4.42
CA LEU A 110 -7.27 -4.42 3.98
C LEU A 110 -8.11 -3.95 5.16
N ALA A 111 -8.16 -4.73 6.25
CA ALA A 111 -8.90 -4.34 7.46
C ALA A 111 -8.42 -2.99 8.02
N ALA A 112 -7.11 -2.74 7.93
CA ALA A 112 -6.47 -1.51 8.40
C ALA A 112 -6.35 -0.42 7.32
N LEU A 113 -7.00 -0.55 6.16
CA LEU A 113 -6.87 0.40 5.04
C LEU A 113 -7.25 1.83 5.44
N HIS A 114 -8.30 1.99 6.25
CA HIS A 114 -8.76 3.29 6.73
C HIS A 114 -7.64 4.08 7.45
N GLY A 115 -6.72 3.40 8.14
CA GLY A 115 -5.64 4.04 8.89
C GLY A 115 -4.62 4.78 8.02
N VAL A 116 -4.41 4.37 6.77
CA VAL A 116 -3.45 5.04 5.88
C VAL A 116 -4.02 6.32 5.27
N MET A 117 -5.34 6.48 5.27
CA MET A 117 -6.03 7.60 4.64
C MET A 117 -5.75 8.95 5.30
N HIS A 118 -5.25 8.97 6.55
CA HIS A 118 -4.80 10.20 7.21
C HIS A 118 -3.64 10.89 6.49
N ILE A 119 -2.89 10.19 5.61
CA ILE A 119 -1.89 10.82 4.74
C ILE A 119 -2.53 11.92 3.86
N GLN A 120 -3.79 11.75 3.48
CA GLN A 120 -4.50 12.73 2.66
C GLN A 120 -4.74 14.05 3.41
N GLU A 121 -4.83 14.02 4.75
CA GLU A 121 -4.97 15.23 5.56
C GLU A 121 -3.68 16.06 5.49
N ASP A 122 -2.52 15.40 5.55
CA ASP A 122 -1.22 16.04 5.39
C ASP A 122 -1.00 16.57 3.96
N GLU A 123 -1.42 15.82 2.93
CA GLU A 123 -1.34 16.27 1.54
C GLU A 123 -2.17 17.53 1.29
N LEU A 124 -3.44 17.54 1.74
CA LEU A 124 -4.29 18.72 1.67
C LEU A 124 -3.66 19.89 2.41
N HIS A 125 -3.04 19.63 3.57
CA HIS A 125 -2.38 20.66 4.34
C HIS A 125 -1.21 21.31 3.59
N GLN A 126 -0.40 20.49 2.90
CA GLN A 126 0.70 20.98 2.06
C GLN A 126 0.21 21.79 0.85
N LEU A 127 -0.98 21.48 0.35
CA LEU A 127 -1.64 22.24 -0.72
C LEU A 127 -2.32 23.53 -0.20
N GLY A 128 -2.14 23.87 1.08
CA GLY A 128 -2.60 25.13 1.69
C GLY A 128 -3.94 25.05 2.43
N VAL A 129 -4.51 23.85 2.59
CA VAL A 129 -5.71 23.67 3.41
C VAL A 129 -5.33 23.70 4.89
N PRO A 130 -6.04 24.45 5.77
CA PRO A 130 -5.79 24.35 7.20
C PRO A 130 -6.00 22.92 7.73
N ILE A 131 -5.09 22.40 8.56
CA ILE A 131 -5.11 20.98 8.96
C ILE A 131 -6.43 20.54 9.59
N ASN A 132 -7.05 21.39 10.43
CA ASN A 132 -8.34 21.11 11.04
C ASN A 132 -9.50 21.00 10.02
N VAL A 133 -9.38 21.68 8.87
CA VAL A 133 -10.34 21.56 7.75
C VAL A 133 -10.07 20.27 6.99
N ALA A 134 -8.81 19.92 6.73
CA ALA A 134 -8.43 18.68 6.07
C ALA A 134 -8.90 17.45 6.85
N GLU A 135 -8.66 17.41 8.17
CA GLU A 135 -9.16 16.38 9.09
C GLU A 135 -10.70 16.32 9.07
N GLY A 136 -11.37 17.47 9.11
CA GLY A 136 -12.84 17.55 9.03
C GLY A 136 -13.41 16.99 7.72
N LEU A 137 -12.74 17.24 6.59
CA LEU A 137 -13.12 16.71 5.27
C LEU A 137 -12.92 15.19 5.19
N MET A 138 -11.81 14.68 5.73
CA MET A 138 -11.44 13.27 5.64
C MET A 138 -12.18 12.39 6.65
N ALA A 139 -12.53 12.90 7.83
CA ALA A 139 -13.14 12.12 8.91
C ALA A 139 -14.37 11.31 8.46
N GLY A 140 -15.28 11.92 7.69
CA GLY A 140 -16.47 11.23 7.18
C GLY A 140 -16.13 10.08 6.24
N ARG A 141 -15.17 10.30 5.34
CA ARG A 141 -14.73 9.33 4.34
C ARG A 141 -13.94 8.18 4.97
N ILE A 142 -13.05 8.47 5.93
CA ILE A 142 -12.30 7.46 6.68
C ILE A 142 -13.27 6.54 7.43
N ALA A 143 -14.24 7.12 8.15
CA ALA A 143 -15.20 6.35 8.93
C ALA A 143 -16.16 5.53 8.05
N GLU A 144 -16.50 6.01 6.85
CA GLU A 144 -17.25 5.24 5.84
C GLU A 144 -16.46 3.98 5.42
N ILE A 145 -15.18 4.15 5.07
CA ILE A 145 -14.33 3.05 4.64
C ILE A 145 -14.12 2.03 5.76
N GLU A 146 -13.83 2.48 6.98
CA GLU A 146 -13.71 1.62 8.16
C GLU A 146 -14.95 0.72 8.31
N ARG A 147 -16.15 1.32 8.38
CA ARG A 147 -17.41 0.59 8.54
C ARG A 147 -17.73 -0.32 7.36
N ARG A 148 -17.37 0.08 6.14
CA ARG A 148 -17.60 -0.72 4.93
C ARG A 148 -16.73 -1.98 4.93
N LEU A 149 -15.52 -1.89 5.46
CA LEU A 149 -14.57 -3.02 5.48
C LEU A 149 -14.83 -3.95 6.65
N MET A 150 -15.21 -3.44 7.83
CA MET A 150 -15.51 -4.24 9.03
C MET A 150 -16.21 -5.61 8.81
N PRO A 151 -17.32 -5.71 8.04
CA PRO A 151 -18.04 -6.97 7.86
C PRO A 151 -17.46 -7.89 6.77
N VAL A 152 -16.46 -7.43 6.01
CA VAL A 152 -15.89 -8.20 4.89
C VAL A 152 -15.07 -9.37 5.40
N ASN A 153 -15.05 -10.48 4.68
CA ASN A 153 -14.06 -11.53 4.92
C ASN A 153 -12.73 -11.14 4.26
N HIS A 154 -11.94 -10.35 4.98
CA HIS A 154 -10.65 -9.82 4.52
C HIS A 154 -9.62 -10.92 4.21
N ASN A 155 -9.70 -12.09 4.87
CA ASN A 155 -8.61 -13.05 4.91
C ASN A 155 -8.67 -14.12 3.82
N ARG A 156 -9.73 -14.14 2.97
CA ARG A 156 -9.97 -15.19 1.96
C ARG A 156 -8.74 -15.54 1.12
N ALA A 157 -8.07 -14.53 0.55
CA ALA A 157 -6.89 -14.74 -0.30
C ALA A 157 -5.68 -15.21 0.53
N VAL A 158 -5.51 -14.69 1.75
CA VAL A 158 -4.43 -15.08 2.67
C VAL A 158 -4.60 -16.53 3.13
N ASP A 159 -5.82 -16.94 3.47
CA ASP A 159 -6.13 -18.32 3.88
C ASP A 159 -5.92 -19.30 2.72
N ALA A 160 -6.34 -18.94 1.50
CA ALA A 160 -6.08 -19.75 0.31
C ALA A 160 -4.58 -19.91 0.04
N ALA A 161 -3.82 -18.81 0.12
CA ALA A 161 -2.38 -18.82 -0.05
C ALA A 161 -1.70 -19.68 1.04
N ALA A 162 -2.20 -19.61 2.28
CA ALA A 162 -1.70 -20.42 3.39
C ALA A 162 -1.94 -21.92 3.20
N LEU A 163 -3.13 -22.30 2.73
CA LEU A 163 -3.47 -23.70 2.45
C LEU A 163 -2.60 -24.30 1.33
N LEU A 164 -2.23 -23.48 0.34
CA LEU A 164 -1.37 -23.89 -0.78
C LEU A 164 0.12 -23.73 -0.49
N GLY A 165 0.50 -23.17 0.67
CA GLY A 165 1.90 -22.93 1.02
C GLY A 165 2.58 -21.87 0.14
N ILE A 166 1.82 -20.92 -0.41
CA ILE A 166 2.33 -19.86 -1.28
C ILE A 166 2.45 -18.56 -0.49
N PRO A 167 3.66 -18.02 -0.26
CA PRO A 167 3.83 -16.73 0.41
C PRO A 167 3.09 -15.59 -0.30
N LEU A 168 2.53 -14.68 0.49
CA LEU A 168 1.72 -13.56 0.01
C LEU A 168 2.06 -12.28 0.78
N MET A 169 2.28 -11.20 0.03
CA MET A 169 2.37 -9.85 0.59
C MET A 169 1.59 -8.85 -0.26
N CYS A 170 1.28 -7.68 0.31
CA CYS A 170 0.73 -6.55 -0.44
C CYS A 170 1.59 -5.31 -0.29
N VAL A 171 1.67 -4.50 -1.36
CA VAL A 171 2.37 -3.21 -1.40
C VAL A 171 1.47 -2.19 -2.09
N HIS A 172 0.82 -1.36 -1.28
CA HIS A 172 -0.16 -0.37 -1.74
C HIS A 172 0.42 1.04 -1.68
N THR A 173 0.20 1.81 -0.60
CA THR A 173 0.67 3.20 -0.48
C THR A 173 2.14 3.44 -0.90
N PRO A 174 3.12 2.57 -0.59
CA PRO A 174 4.48 2.77 -1.09
C PRO A 174 4.61 2.82 -2.62
N ALA A 175 3.82 2.03 -3.34
CA ALA A 175 3.77 2.05 -4.79
C ALA A 175 3.07 3.33 -5.29
N ASP A 176 1.97 3.73 -4.66
CA ASP A 176 1.20 4.93 -5.03
C ASP A 176 2.01 6.21 -4.81
N ASN A 177 2.75 6.30 -3.70
CA ASN A 177 3.66 7.41 -3.43
C ASN A 177 4.70 7.58 -4.56
N LEU A 178 5.20 6.48 -5.12
CA LEU A 178 6.15 6.54 -6.25
C LEU A 178 5.49 7.06 -7.53
N VAL A 179 4.23 6.68 -7.78
CA VAL A 179 3.45 7.19 -8.91
C VAL A 179 3.17 8.69 -8.72
N GLN A 180 2.75 9.10 -7.53
CA GLN A 180 2.49 10.49 -7.19
C GLN A 180 3.76 11.36 -7.34
N ASP A 181 4.90 10.94 -6.77
CA ASP A 181 6.18 11.64 -6.93
C ASP A 181 6.58 11.76 -8.41
N PHE A 182 6.44 10.69 -9.18
CA PHE A 182 6.72 10.72 -10.61
C PHE A 182 5.83 11.73 -11.34
N LEU A 183 4.52 11.69 -11.11
CA LEU A 183 3.55 12.58 -11.77
C LEU A 183 3.75 14.03 -11.36
N ASN A 184 3.99 14.32 -10.08
CA ASN A 184 4.29 15.66 -9.60
C ASN A 184 5.50 16.25 -10.32
N ARG A 185 6.64 15.52 -10.32
CA ARG A 185 7.86 15.97 -11.04
C ARG A 185 7.64 16.09 -12.54
N TYR A 186 6.81 15.22 -13.12
CA TYR A 186 6.48 15.27 -14.53
C TYR A 186 5.66 16.51 -14.89
N PHE A 187 4.66 16.87 -14.08
CA PHE A 187 3.86 18.06 -14.31
C PHE A 187 4.62 19.34 -13.98
N ASP A 188 5.39 19.39 -12.90
CA ASP A 188 6.23 20.54 -12.54
C ASP A 188 7.20 20.91 -13.67
N LYS A 189 7.75 19.90 -14.36
CA LYS A 189 8.65 20.11 -15.50
C LYS A 189 7.96 20.66 -16.74
N ASN A 190 6.69 20.32 -16.95
CA ASN A 190 5.95 20.67 -18.17
C ASN A 190 5.00 21.86 -17.98
N GLU A 191 4.79 22.30 -16.75
CA GLU A 191 3.98 23.48 -16.36
C GLU A 191 2.63 23.57 -17.11
N PRO A 192 1.80 22.51 -17.13
CA PRO A 192 0.54 22.54 -17.87
C PRO A 192 -0.44 23.56 -17.26
N GLU A 193 -0.97 24.47 -18.07
CA GLU A 193 -1.93 25.49 -17.61
C GLU A 193 -3.39 25.00 -17.63
N ARG A 194 -3.73 24.06 -18.53
CA ARG A 194 -5.11 23.59 -18.73
C ARG A 194 -5.24 22.11 -18.47
N VAL A 195 -6.44 21.69 -18.06
CA VAL A 195 -6.80 20.27 -17.93
C VAL A 195 -6.56 19.50 -19.24
N SER A 196 -6.80 20.12 -20.39
CA SER A 196 -6.50 19.51 -21.69
C SER A 196 -5.02 19.20 -21.89
N ASP A 197 -4.14 20.01 -21.31
CA ASP A 197 -2.69 19.84 -21.44
C ASP A 197 -2.20 18.74 -20.49
N ILE A 198 -2.76 18.66 -19.28
CA ILE A 198 -2.57 17.51 -18.37
C ILE A 198 -2.96 16.20 -19.08
N VAL A 199 -4.14 16.15 -19.69
CA VAL A 199 -4.62 14.93 -20.39
C VAL A 199 -3.71 14.56 -21.57
N LYS A 200 -3.17 15.54 -22.31
CA LYS A 200 -2.19 15.27 -23.38
C LYS A 200 -0.89 14.70 -22.81
N LEU A 201 -0.34 15.35 -21.79
CA LEU A 201 0.90 14.94 -21.13
C LEU A 201 0.79 13.54 -20.54
N LEU A 202 -0.36 13.19 -19.95
CA LEU A 202 -0.61 11.83 -19.47
C LEU A 202 -0.52 10.80 -20.60
N LYS A 203 -1.09 11.08 -21.77
CA LYS A 203 -1.05 10.17 -22.93
C LYS A 203 0.35 9.97 -23.54
N ASP A 204 1.32 10.81 -23.17
CA ASP A 204 2.71 10.61 -23.55
C ASP A 204 3.40 9.53 -22.71
N ILE A 205 2.90 9.27 -21.50
CA ILE A 205 3.38 8.21 -20.59
C ILE A 205 2.92 6.84 -21.11
N PRO A 206 3.83 5.83 -21.22
CA PRO A 206 3.51 4.51 -21.80
C PRO A 206 2.30 3.81 -21.15
N GLU A 207 2.18 3.89 -19.83
CA GLU A 207 1.13 3.26 -19.02
C GLU A 207 -0.25 3.80 -19.41
N TYR A 208 -0.40 5.13 -19.49
CA TYR A 208 -1.65 5.78 -19.89
C TYR A 208 -1.95 5.57 -21.37
N ARG A 209 -0.94 5.54 -22.23
CA ARG A 209 -1.11 5.22 -23.66
C ARG A 209 -1.68 3.82 -23.85
N GLU A 210 -1.20 2.87 -23.07
CA GLU A 210 -1.72 1.50 -23.09
C GLU A 210 -3.14 1.42 -22.52
N ALA A 211 -3.43 2.19 -21.46
CA ALA A 211 -4.78 2.30 -20.88
C ALA A 211 -5.82 2.76 -21.92
N VAL A 212 -5.48 3.79 -22.73
CA VAL A 212 -6.35 4.26 -23.82
C VAL A 212 -6.73 3.15 -24.81
N LYS A 213 -5.80 2.24 -25.14
CA LYS A 213 -6.11 1.12 -26.05
C LYS A 213 -7.06 0.10 -25.43
N ARG A 214 -7.11 0.04 -24.11
CA ARG A 214 -7.92 -0.90 -23.32
C ARG A 214 -9.23 -0.28 -22.83
N ASN A 215 -9.54 0.96 -23.25
CA ASN A 215 -10.66 1.75 -22.73
C ASN A 215 -10.64 1.86 -21.19
N ALA A 216 -9.44 2.05 -20.64
CA ALA A 216 -9.17 2.24 -19.21
C ALA A 216 -8.59 3.64 -18.96
#